data_AF-A0A4Q4YGH0-F1
#
_entry.id   AF-A0A4Q4YGH0-F1
#
_cell.length_a   1.000
_cell.length_b   1.000
_cell.length_c   1.000
_cell.angle_alpha   90.00
_cell.angle_beta   90.00
_cell.angle_gamma   90.00
#
_symmetry.space_group_name_H-M   'P 1'
#
loop_
_entity.id
_entity.type
_entity.pdbx_description
1 polymer ?
#
loop_
_entity_poly.entity_id
_entity_poly.type
_entity_poly.pdbx_seq_one_letter_code
_entity_poly.pdbx_strand_id
1 'polypeptide(L)'
;MPKQCVLNLGGKAPALVLDDANIKDAVEAVVFGAFSNAGQIRMSEKRVIVHTSSSEVQRAPAAKHRRTEIRDYEDDPEVSISGLYSPTSATRILAG
;
A
#
# COMPACT_ATOMS: atom_id res chain seq x y z
N MET A 1 -37.48 13.76 -12.41
CA MET A 1 -36.45 12.68 -12.33
C MET A 1 -35.27 13.18 -11.52
N PRO A 2 -34.82 12.49 -10.46
CA PRO A 2 -33.57 12.84 -9.79
C PRO A 2 -32.38 12.59 -10.73
N LYS A 3 -31.36 13.46 -10.67
CA LYS A 3 -30.11 13.24 -11.40
C LYS A 3 -29.36 12.06 -10.80
N GLN A 4 -28.92 11.15 -11.65
CA GLN A 4 -28.10 10.02 -11.24
C GLN A 4 -26.71 10.51 -10.85
N CYS A 5 -26.21 10.03 -9.71
CA CYS A 5 -24.87 10.36 -9.22
C CYS A 5 -24.03 9.08 -9.18
N VAL A 6 -22.83 9.13 -9.76
CA VAL A 6 -21.85 8.02 -9.76
C VAL A 6 -20.65 8.48 -8.96
N LEU A 7 -20.38 7.81 -7.83
CA LEU A 7 -19.36 8.21 -6.86
C LEU A 7 -18.36 7.09 -6.62
N ASN A 8 -17.11 7.48 -6.34
CA ASN A 8 -15.99 6.58 -6.14
C ASN A 8 -15.07 7.14 -5.03
N LEU A 9 -15.42 6.88 -3.77
CA LEU A 9 -15.04 7.70 -2.62
C LEU A 9 -13.85 7.16 -1.81
N GLY A 10 -12.92 6.44 -2.43
CA GLY A 10 -11.84 5.81 -1.67
C GLY A 10 -12.20 4.41 -1.17
N GLY A 11 -11.27 3.79 -0.45
CA GLY A 11 -11.45 2.51 0.21
C GLY A 11 -10.36 2.25 1.25
N LYS A 12 -10.56 1.20 2.04
CA LYS A 12 -9.56 0.60 2.93
C LYS A 12 -9.46 -0.88 2.58
N ALA A 13 -8.79 -1.18 1.47
CA ALA A 13 -8.73 -2.53 0.94
C ALA A 13 -8.00 -3.48 1.92
N PRO A 14 -8.58 -4.64 2.23
CA PRO A 14 -7.91 -5.68 3.01
C PRO A 14 -7.16 -6.66 2.09
N ALA A 15 -6.02 -7.15 2.56
CA ALA A 15 -5.37 -8.37 2.06
C ALA A 15 -5.56 -9.50 3.09
N LEU A 16 -6.04 -10.66 2.65
CA LEU A 16 -6.20 -11.86 3.49
C LEU A 16 -5.20 -12.92 3.05
N VAL A 17 -4.33 -13.37 3.95
CA VAL A 17 -3.33 -14.40 3.71
C VAL A 17 -3.72 -15.64 4.51
N LEU A 18 -4.03 -16.72 3.79
CA LEU A 18 -4.44 -18.00 4.38
C LEU A 18 -3.22 -18.86 4.75
N ASP A 19 -3.50 -20.00 5.37
CA ASP A 19 -2.49 -20.96 5.84
C ASP A 19 -1.77 -21.71 4.72
N ASP A 20 -2.41 -21.86 3.56
CA ASP A 20 -1.88 -22.49 2.36
C ASP A 20 -1.26 -21.50 1.36
N ALA A 21 -1.24 -20.20 1.70
CA ALA A 21 -0.71 -19.18 0.82
C ALA A 21 0.80 -19.34 0.59
N ASN A 22 1.25 -19.14 -0.66
CA ASN A 22 2.67 -18.99 -0.94
C ASN A 22 3.19 -17.71 -0.27
N ILE A 23 4.06 -17.87 0.72
CA ILE A 23 4.57 -16.77 1.55
C ILE A 23 5.32 -15.73 0.71
N LYS A 24 6.10 -16.15 -0.29
CA LYS A 24 6.86 -15.21 -1.12
C LYS A 24 5.90 -14.32 -1.91
N ASP A 25 4.97 -14.94 -2.63
CA ASP A 25 4.00 -14.23 -3.47
C ASP A 25 3.10 -13.32 -2.62
N ALA A 26 2.66 -13.80 -1.45
CA ALA A 26 1.88 -13.01 -0.51
C ALA A 26 2.62 -11.75 -0.04
N VAL A 27 3.91 -11.86 0.27
CA VAL A 27 4.74 -10.71 0.64
C VAL A 27 4.88 -9.73 -0.51
N GLU A 28 5.09 -10.22 -1.74
CA GLU A 28 5.24 -9.33 -2.90
C GLU A 28 3.94 -8.57 -3.19
N ALA A 29 2.81 -9.28 -3.18
CA ALA A 29 1.49 -8.71 -3.39
C ALA A 29 1.19 -7.64 -2.33
N VAL A 30 1.42 -7.95 -1.04
CA VAL A 30 1.18 -7.02 0.07
C VAL A 30 2.05 -5.76 -0.05
N VAL A 31 3.34 -5.92 -0.37
CA VAL A 31 4.24 -4.77 -0.52
C VAL A 31 3.81 -3.90 -1.71
N PHE A 32 3.50 -4.53 -2.85
CA PHE A 32 3.03 -3.81 -4.02
C PHE A 32 1.71 -3.08 -3.73
N GLY A 33 0.71 -3.77 -3.19
CA GLY A 33 -0.62 -3.22 -2.92
C GLY A 33 -0.63 -2.13 -1.86
N ALA A 34 0.26 -2.18 -0.87
CA ALA A 34 0.34 -1.17 0.18
C ALA A 34 1.13 0.08 -0.23
N PHE A 35 2.21 -0.08 -1.01
CA PHE A 35 3.19 0.99 -1.23
C PHE A 35 3.23 1.56 -2.64
N SER A 36 2.54 0.97 -3.63
CA SER A 36 2.45 1.55 -4.97
C SER A 36 1.91 2.97 -4.93
N ASN A 37 2.57 3.90 -5.64
CA ASN A 37 2.29 5.34 -5.59
C ASN A 37 2.25 5.90 -4.16
N ALA A 38 3.20 5.46 -3.32
CA ALA A 38 3.26 5.78 -1.89
C ALA A 38 1.96 5.48 -1.12
N GLY A 39 1.19 4.46 -1.55
CA GLY A 39 -0.09 4.09 -0.93
C GLY A 39 -1.25 5.05 -1.23
N GLN A 40 -1.10 5.95 -2.21
CA GLN A 40 -2.09 6.96 -2.59
C GLN A 40 -3.09 6.46 -3.65
N ILE A 41 -3.23 5.14 -3.83
CA ILE A 41 -4.22 4.52 -4.72
C ILE A 41 -5.51 4.25 -3.94
N ARG A 42 -6.68 4.44 -4.57
CA ARG A 42 -8.01 4.15 -3.97
C ARG A 42 -8.08 2.75 -3.36
N MET A 43 -7.52 1.79 -4.07
CA MET A 43 -7.51 0.36 -3.75
C MET A 43 -6.28 -0.07 -2.95
N SER A 44 -5.46 0.86 -2.45
CA SER A 44 -4.26 0.48 -1.70
C SER A 44 -4.64 -0.35 -0.48
N GLU A 45 -3.84 -1.38 -0.24
CA GLU A 45 -3.99 -2.27 0.90
C GLU A 45 -3.55 -1.54 2.17
N LYS A 46 -4.47 -1.42 3.12
CA LYS A 46 -4.23 -0.70 4.38
C LYS A 46 -4.43 -1.59 5.60
N ARG A 47 -4.77 -2.85 5.37
CA ARG A 47 -4.95 -3.86 6.41
C ARG A 47 -4.59 -5.23 5.83
N VAL A 48 -3.62 -5.88 6.45
CA VAL A 48 -3.24 -7.25 6.11
C VAL A 48 -3.71 -8.14 7.26
N ILE A 49 -4.52 -9.14 6.95
CA ILE A 49 -5.05 -10.14 7.88
C ILE A 49 -4.36 -11.45 7.52
N VAL A 50 -3.65 -12.03 8.46
CA VAL A 50 -2.78 -13.19 8.20
C VAL A 50 -3.20 -14.32 9.12
N HIS A 51 -3.37 -15.52 8.56
CA HIS A 51 -3.57 -16.72 9.36
C HIS A 51 -2.36 -16.97 10.26
N THR A 52 -2.58 -17.46 11.49
CA THR A 52 -1.53 -17.57 12.51
C THR A 52 -0.34 -18.43 12.06
N SER A 53 -0.58 -19.46 11.24
CA SER A 53 0.48 -20.31 10.64
C SER A 53 1.36 -19.60 9.62
N SER A 54 0.90 -18.48 9.03
CA SER A 54 1.58 -17.71 7.98
C SER A 54 2.16 -16.39 8.51
N SER A 55 2.38 -16.29 9.83
CA SER A 55 2.78 -15.06 10.51
C SER A 55 4.09 -14.41 10.01
N GLU A 56 4.93 -15.16 9.28
CA GLU A 56 6.14 -14.63 8.63
C GLU A 56 5.84 -13.44 7.70
N VAL A 57 4.67 -13.43 7.04
CA VAL A 57 4.23 -12.34 6.15
C VAL A 57 4.14 -10.99 6.89
N GLN A 58 3.94 -10.99 8.21
CA GLN A 58 3.83 -9.74 8.98
C GLN A 58 5.15 -8.96 9.05
N ARG A 59 6.31 -9.64 8.97
CA ARG A 59 7.63 -9.01 9.15
C ARG A 59 8.23 -8.53 7.83
N ALA A 60 7.81 -9.13 6.72
CA ALA A 60 8.45 -8.96 5.43
C ALA A 60 8.25 -7.57 4.78
N PRO A 61 7.11 -6.86 4.94
CA PRO A 61 6.95 -5.52 4.38
C PRO A 61 7.99 -4.53 4.90
N ALA A 62 8.31 -4.57 6.20
CA ALA A 62 9.34 -3.71 6.81
C ALA A 62 10.76 -4.01 6.29
N ALA A 63 11.05 -5.28 5.95
CA ALA A 63 12.35 -5.70 5.44
C ALA A 63 12.53 -5.38 3.94
N LYS A 64 11.48 -5.55 3.12
CA LYS A 64 11.51 -5.23 1.67
C LYS A 64 11.45 -3.72 1.44
N HIS A 65 10.60 -3.00 2.17
CA HIS A 65 10.46 -1.53 2.05
C HIS A 65 11.72 -0.77 2.46
N ARG A 66 12.52 -1.29 3.40
CA ARG A 66 13.82 -0.69 3.78
C ARG A 66 14.83 -0.59 2.63
N ARG A 67 14.61 -1.32 1.53
CA ARG A 67 15.46 -1.30 0.33
C ARG A 67 14.85 -0.52 -0.83
N THR A 68 13.63 -0.02 -0.68
CA THR A 68 12.95 0.74 -1.73
C THR A 68 13.52 2.15 -1.75
N GLU A 69 14.09 2.55 -2.88
CA GLU A 69 14.64 3.89 -3.03
C GLU A 69 13.49 4.91 -3.07
N ILE A 70 13.57 5.88 -2.15
CA ILE A 70 12.66 7.03 -2.09
C ILE A 70 13.43 8.24 -2.59
N ARG A 71 12.98 8.83 -3.70
CA ARG A 71 13.60 10.00 -4.35
C ARG A 71 12.54 10.91 -4.93
N ASP A 72 12.93 12.09 -5.35
CA ASP A 72 12.09 12.93 -6.20
C ASP A 72 11.97 12.29 -7.59
N TYR A 73 10.75 12.26 -8.13
CA TYR A 73 10.51 11.76 -9.48
C TYR A 73 11.13 12.68 -10.55
N GLU A 74 11.23 13.98 -10.26
CA GLU A 74 11.86 14.94 -11.17
C GLU A 74 13.38 14.69 -11.32
N ASP A 75 14.01 14.18 -10.25
CA ASP A 75 15.44 13.81 -10.25
C ASP A 75 15.68 12.39 -10.81
N ASP A 76 14.73 11.47 -10.60
CA ASP A 76 14.83 10.06 -10.97
C ASP A 76 13.45 9.53 -11.43
N PRO A 77 13.15 9.57 -12.75
CA PRO A 77 11.87 9.09 -13.28
C PRO A 77 11.64 7.57 -13.12
N GLU A 78 12.69 6.81 -12.81
CA GLU A 78 12.62 5.36 -12.56
C GLU A 78 12.43 5.03 -11.06
N VAL A 79 12.31 6.06 -10.21
CA VAL A 79 12.14 5.87 -8.76
C VAL A 79 10.91 5.03 -8.45
N SER A 80 11.11 4.04 -7.58
CA SER A 80 10.04 3.12 -7.16
C SER A 80 8.95 3.77 -6.30
N ILE A 81 9.31 4.74 -5.45
CA ILE A 81 8.38 5.49 -4.61
C ILE A 81 8.86 6.95 -4.56
N SER A 82 7.98 7.88 -4.94
CA SER A 82 8.22 9.32 -4.82
C SER A 82 7.37 9.96 -3.71
N GLY A 83 7.38 11.29 -3.64
CA GLY A 83 6.69 12.06 -2.62
C GLY A 83 5.16 11.88 -2.60
N LEU A 84 4.56 12.35 -1.51
CA LEU A 84 3.11 12.47 -1.42
C LEU A 84 2.62 13.62 -2.30
N TYR A 85 1.36 13.54 -2.74
CA TYR A 85 0.78 14.52 -3.67
C TYR A 85 0.84 15.97 -3.16
N SER A 86 0.75 16.17 -1.83
CA SER A 86 0.84 17.50 -1.23
C SER A 86 1.32 17.43 0.21
N PRO A 87 1.85 18.54 0.78
CA PRO A 87 2.20 18.63 2.19
C PRO A 87 1.03 18.26 3.12
N THR A 88 -0.21 18.62 2.77
CA THR A 88 -1.41 18.27 3.53
C THR A 88 -1.63 16.76 3.62
N SER A 89 -1.28 16.01 2.57
CA SER A 89 -1.31 14.53 2.60
C SER A 89 -0.32 14.00 3.64
N ALA A 90 0.87 14.59 3.72
CA ALA A 90 1.87 14.24 4.72
C ALA A 90 1.37 14.53 6.14
N THR A 91 0.82 15.73 6.37
CA THR A 91 0.25 16.12 7.67
C THR A 91 -0.83 15.14 8.13
N ARG A 92 -1.72 14.70 7.22
CA ARG A 92 -2.78 13.74 7.56
C ARG A 92 -2.23 12.37 7.97
N ILE A 93 -1.15 11.91 7.33
CA ILE A 93 -0.50 10.64 7.69
C ILE A 93 0.22 10.76 9.03
N LEU A 94 0.91 11.87 9.28
CA LEU A 94 1.65 12.12 10.52
C LEU A 94 0.74 12.41 11.73
N ALA A 95 -0.52 12.80 11.50
CA ALA A 95 -1.50 13.08 12.54
C ALA A 95 -2.29 11.83 13.00
N GLY A 96 -2.13 10.69 12.32
CA GLY A 96 -2.77 9.42 12.69
C GLY A 96 -1.84 8.53 13.50
#